data_AF-A0A448ZDA9-F1
#
_entry.id   AF-A0A448ZDA9-F1
#
_cell.length_a   1.000
_cell.length_b   1.000
_cell.length_c   1.000
_cell.angle_alpha   90.00
_cell.angle_beta   90.00
_cell.angle_gamma   90.00
#
_symmetry.space_group_name_H-M   'P 1'
#
loop_
_entity.id
_entity.type
_entity.pdbx_description
1 polymer ?
#
loop_
_entity_poly.entity_id
_entity_poly.type
_entity_poly.pdbx_seq_one_letter_code
_entity_poly.pdbx_strand_id
1 'polypeptide(L)'
;MGSGAKRLLQRWLLARPLPYLKQGSTISIRSKLKTDLRIRSHWRDDGELSFLQHCHLPSGSATIDNDNQSARIFLSRNEDKMTSLGREDPHLSIDILEKIEVEDSVSNGHIGSEPIVTSLSLPPPTTIETSEEEVGNLLTIDVPDKINIDCNLTEGGSIFVENKIEGDVRLKTAQGNISVKKLRGHHIELDTTSIQSQGQKGEEGNSTITPSTIFVSDVLESQSLRLAVDRSSVDRIRAKRIHANTMEIQAGGVGEKDEGDVPNLTTFRESLLDEDDSGAICDIGSLYLVGDATVNVQQSAASDNRNHGQRQAVRIKSHHGHVHVQVSAPKPNIDNELTGEARPMVDLGGVNGSCEVFVSRSDSDSKSADDEWTSCHVHFDSIAPDSVSLIDAKGGNVHVTVDRKVESDVRLFSSPSDAHVDTEILLLEDNEDGSLADEVTHMIQEIEDNATSVNSKALPKADKGDFDIETNRIKIETQAFTSRDRDESGQLQHCQLVDGWVENTTSEPDSRFDRKIRGNSGGGKINLGGAQNQALHGFVSDRSGAAEAAGEDFARPLLAVSSTGKIVLETLSWLGNIARRYGLDENRSEDDLGRQATRRKGLGRVVPKED
;
A
#
# COMPACT_ATOMS: atom_id res chain seq x y z
N MET A 1 15.00 -30.64 -43.96
CA MET A 1 14.06 -30.90 -42.84
C MET A 1 12.90 -29.92 -42.93
N GLY A 2 11.66 -30.39 -43.02
CA GLY A 2 10.48 -29.51 -43.07
C GLY A 2 10.34 -28.66 -41.80
N SER A 3 9.73 -27.49 -41.89
CA SER A 3 9.56 -26.54 -40.76
C SER A 3 8.92 -27.20 -39.52
N GLY A 4 8.09 -28.23 -39.71
CA GLY A 4 7.51 -29.04 -38.63
C GLY A 4 8.53 -29.84 -37.82
N ALA A 5 9.59 -30.36 -38.45
CA ALA A 5 10.63 -31.12 -37.75
C ALA A 5 11.53 -30.20 -36.91
N LYS A 6 11.81 -28.98 -37.39
CA LYS A 6 12.52 -27.95 -36.62
C LYS A 6 11.71 -27.51 -35.38
N ARG A 7 10.39 -27.29 -35.54
CA ARG A 7 9.49 -26.96 -34.41
C ARG A 7 9.42 -28.07 -33.35
N LEU A 8 9.40 -29.33 -33.77
CA LEU A 8 9.39 -30.48 -32.85
C LEU A 8 10.72 -30.63 -32.10
N LEU A 9 11.86 -30.51 -32.79
CA LEU A 9 13.18 -30.55 -32.16
C LEU A 9 13.40 -29.40 -31.17
N GLN A 10 12.87 -28.21 -31.49
CA GLN A 10 12.97 -27.03 -30.63
C GLN A 10 12.10 -27.16 -29.37
N ARG A 11 10.85 -27.64 -29.49
CA ARG A 11 10.02 -28.00 -28.33
C ARG A 11 10.68 -29.08 -27.48
N TRP A 12 11.35 -30.05 -28.11
CA TRP A 12 11.99 -31.16 -27.42
C TRP A 12 13.29 -30.75 -26.68
N LEU A 13 14.05 -29.79 -27.21
CA LEU A 13 15.23 -29.23 -26.53
C LEU A 13 14.86 -28.32 -25.35
N LEU A 14 13.69 -27.68 -25.41
CA LEU A 14 13.18 -26.75 -24.38
C LEU A 14 12.48 -27.43 -23.20
N ALA A 15 12.09 -28.70 -23.33
CA ALA A 15 11.45 -29.50 -22.28
C ALA A 15 12.41 -30.57 -21.75
N ARG A 16 13.63 -30.17 -21.40
CA ARG A 16 14.55 -31.09 -20.71
C ARG A 16 14.15 -31.16 -19.23
N PRO A 17 13.89 -32.35 -18.67
CA PRO A 17 13.73 -32.49 -17.24
C PRO A 17 15.01 -31.98 -16.57
N LEU A 18 14.86 -31.02 -15.66
CA LEU A 18 15.89 -30.54 -14.78
C LEU A 18 15.70 -31.29 -13.46
N PRO A 19 16.30 -32.49 -13.28
CA PRO A 19 16.05 -33.33 -12.10
C PRO A 19 16.37 -32.66 -10.75
N TYR A 20 16.98 -31.47 -10.80
CA TYR A 20 17.35 -30.63 -9.68
C TYR A 20 16.26 -29.64 -9.27
N LEU A 21 15.24 -29.35 -10.10
CA LEU A 21 14.18 -28.39 -9.80
C LEU A 21 13.03 -29.06 -9.01
N LYS A 22 13.28 -29.42 -7.76
CA LYS A 22 12.28 -30.00 -6.86
C LYS A 22 11.60 -28.94 -6.01
N GLN A 23 10.51 -29.28 -5.32
CA GLN A 23 9.96 -28.42 -4.27
C GLN A 23 11.06 -28.01 -3.27
N GLY A 24 11.12 -26.72 -2.94
CA GLY A 24 12.14 -26.13 -2.07
C GLY A 24 13.37 -25.58 -2.81
N SER A 25 13.55 -25.90 -4.09
CA SER A 25 14.67 -25.39 -4.89
C SER A 25 14.62 -23.87 -5.04
N THR A 26 15.74 -23.27 -5.42
CA THR A 26 15.84 -21.84 -5.74
C THR A 26 16.08 -21.66 -7.22
N ILE A 27 15.32 -20.76 -7.85
CA ILE A 27 15.55 -20.31 -9.22
C ILE A 27 15.90 -18.83 -9.24
N SER A 28 17.06 -18.49 -9.82
CA SER A 28 17.45 -17.11 -10.10
C SER A 28 17.25 -16.81 -11.58
N ILE A 29 16.63 -15.68 -11.90
CA ILE A 29 16.36 -15.25 -13.27
C ILE A 29 16.91 -13.84 -13.43
N ARG A 30 17.85 -13.65 -14.35
CA ARG A 30 18.47 -12.36 -14.62
C ARG A 30 18.37 -12.04 -16.10
N SER A 31 18.02 -10.80 -16.42
CA SER A 31 17.95 -10.34 -17.80
C SER A 31 18.68 -9.03 -18.00
N LYS A 32 19.60 -9.03 -18.98
CA LYS A 32 20.24 -7.85 -19.56
C LYS A 32 19.53 -7.37 -20.83
N LEU A 33 18.31 -7.84 -21.07
CA LEU A 33 17.44 -7.38 -22.15
C LEU A 33 16.09 -6.99 -21.54
N LYS A 34 15.43 -5.95 -22.06
CA LYS A 34 14.02 -5.67 -21.75
C LYS A 34 13.20 -6.93 -22.03
N THR A 35 12.67 -7.56 -20.98
CA THR A 35 12.05 -8.89 -21.05
C THR A 35 10.85 -8.96 -20.14
N ASP A 36 9.69 -9.24 -20.70
CA ASP A 36 8.52 -9.62 -19.92
C ASP A 36 8.67 -11.08 -19.47
N LEU A 37 8.57 -11.31 -18.17
CA LEU A 37 8.68 -12.62 -17.57
C LEU A 37 7.32 -13.10 -17.09
N ARG A 38 6.87 -14.25 -17.57
CA ARG A 38 5.65 -14.92 -17.11
C ARG A 38 5.97 -16.21 -16.40
N ILE A 39 5.72 -16.24 -15.10
CA ILE A 39 5.91 -17.39 -14.22
C ILE A 39 4.56 -18.05 -13.99
N ARG A 40 4.45 -19.31 -14.43
CA ARG A 40 3.31 -20.17 -14.13
C ARG A 40 3.77 -21.25 -13.18
N SER A 41 2.93 -21.56 -12.21
CA SER A 41 3.25 -22.58 -11.23
C SER A 41 2.28 -23.74 -11.33
N HIS A 42 2.81 -24.93 -11.12
CA HIS A 42 2.05 -26.16 -11.10
C HIS A 42 2.42 -26.99 -9.88
N TRP A 43 1.43 -27.70 -9.35
CA TRP A 43 1.66 -28.71 -8.34
C TRP A 43 2.34 -29.93 -8.99
N ARG A 44 3.67 -29.91 -9.02
CA ARG A 44 4.50 -30.96 -9.63
C ARG A 44 5.84 -31.11 -8.91
N ASP A 45 6.38 -32.33 -8.99
CA ASP A 45 7.68 -32.74 -8.43
C ASP A 45 8.56 -33.44 -9.48
N ASP A 46 8.20 -33.34 -10.75
CA ASP A 46 8.87 -34.00 -11.88
C ASP A 46 10.21 -33.37 -12.26
N GLY A 47 10.54 -32.20 -11.70
CA GLY A 47 11.74 -31.46 -12.07
C GLY A 47 11.68 -30.87 -13.47
N GLU A 48 10.51 -30.82 -14.11
CA GLU A 48 10.41 -30.23 -15.43
C GLU A 48 10.37 -28.70 -15.35
N LEU A 49 11.09 -28.05 -16.26
CA LEU A 49 11.05 -26.61 -16.47
C LEU A 49 10.82 -26.42 -17.97
N SER A 50 9.68 -25.85 -18.33
CA SER A 50 9.36 -25.53 -19.71
C SER A 50 9.58 -24.05 -19.95
N PHE A 51 10.26 -23.77 -21.05
CA PHE A 51 10.58 -22.43 -21.49
C PHE A 51 9.93 -22.13 -22.83
N LEU A 52 9.30 -20.97 -22.92
CA LEU A 52 8.81 -20.44 -24.19
C LEU A 52 9.23 -18.98 -24.30
N GLN A 53 10.15 -18.71 -25.23
CA GLN A 53 10.54 -17.35 -25.56
C GLN A 53 9.86 -16.91 -26.85
N HIS A 54 9.26 -15.72 -26.84
CA HIS A 54 8.78 -15.04 -28.04
C HIS A 54 9.65 -13.80 -28.24
N CYS A 55 10.46 -13.80 -29.31
CA CYS A 55 11.15 -12.62 -29.79
C CYS A 55 10.35 -12.05 -30.94
N HIS A 56 10.10 -10.76 -30.86
CA HIS A 56 9.06 -10.10 -31.61
C HIS A 56 9.79 -8.96 -32.34
N LEU A 57 9.82 -9.01 -33.68
CA LEU A 57 10.54 -8.04 -34.51
C LEU A 57 9.62 -6.84 -34.77
N PRO A 58 10.08 -5.58 -34.59
CA PRO A 58 9.25 -4.42 -34.87
C PRO A 58 8.93 -4.35 -36.37
N SER A 59 7.65 -4.48 -36.70
CA SER A 59 7.09 -4.66 -38.05
C SER A 59 7.19 -3.43 -38.99
N GLY A 60 8.02 -2.43 -38.67
CA GLY A 60 8.02 -1.11 -39.31
C GLY A 60 9.15 -0.82 -40.30
N SER A 61 10.20 -1.66 -40.37
CA SER A 61 11.29 -1.44 -41.33
C SER A 61 11.02 -2.21 -42.61
N ALA A 62 10.53 -1.50 -43.63
CA ALA A 62 10.18 -2.08 -44.94
C ALA A 62 11.38 -2.53 -45.79
N THR A 63 12.61 -2.41 -45.28
CA THR A 63 13.79 -3.04 -45.90
C THR A 63 14.00 -4.41 -45.26
N ILE A 64 13.51 -5.41 -45.99
CA ILE A 64 13.60 -6.83 -45.70
C ILE A 64 15.08 -7.25 -45.69
N ASP A 65 15.68 -7.26 -44.52
CA ASP A 65 16.64 -8.31 -44.17
C ASP A 65 16.08 -9.01 -42.92
N ASN A 66 15.84 -10.31 -43.08
CA ASN A 66 15.27 -11.20 -42.07
C ASN A 66 16.29 -11.45 -40.96
N ASP A 67 16.70 -10.42 -40.24
CA ASP A 67 17.62 -10.58 -39.12
C ASP A 67 16.92 -11.31 -37.98
N ASN A 68 17.21 -12.61 -37.93
CA ASN A 68 16.88 -13.53 -36.85
C ASN A 68 17.57 -13.07 -35.56
N GLN A 69 16.99 -12.08 -34.91
CA GLN A 69 17.45 -11.67 -33.59
C GLN A 69 17.18 -12.81 -32.62
N SER A 70 18.26 -13.39 -32.10
CA SER A 70 18.21 -14.47 -31.12
C SER A 70 18.77 -13.96 -29.79
N ALA A 71 18.13 -14.35 -28.69
CA ALA A 71 18.69 -14.12 -27.35
C ALA A 71 19.48 -15.36 -26.92
N ARG A 72 20.65 -15.15 -26.32
CA ARG A 72 21.36 -16.23 -25.62
C ARG A 72 20.77 -16.39 -24.22
N ILE A 73 20.22 -17.58 -23.94
CA ILE A 73 19.81 -18.00 -22.60
C ILE A 73 20.85 -18.97 -22.07
N PHE A 74 21.42 -18.65 -20.91
CA PHE A 74 22.33 -19.53 -20.19
C PHE A 74 21.61 -20.16 -19.01
N LEU A 75 21.64 -21.49 -18.93
CA LEU A 75 21.17 -22.23 -17.76
C LEU A 75 22.39 -22.80 -17.05
N SER A 76 22.57 -22.42 -15.79
CA SER A 76 23.66 -22.90 -14.95
C SER A 76 23.12 -23.43 -13.63
N ARG A 77 23.73 -24.52 -13.15
CA ARG A 77 23.54 -24.98 -11.77
C ARG A 77 24.58 -24.27 -10.92
N ASN A 78 24.14 -23.58 -9.89
CA ASN A 78 24.99 -22.95 -8.91
C ASN A 78 25.16 -23.85 -7.68
N GLU A 79 25.97 -23.41 -6.74
CA GLU A 79 26.06 -24.02 -5.40
C GLU A 79 24.69 -24.01 -4.73
N ASP A 80 24.36 -25.09 -4.04
CA ASP A 80 23.10 -25.22 -3.32
C ASP A 80 22.98 -24.06 -2.32
N LYS A 81 21.80 -23.46 -2.22
CA LYS A 81 21.56 -22.28 -1.38
C LYS A 81 20.87 -22.68 -0.08
N MET A 82 21.29 -22.06 1.02
CA MET A 82 20.56 -22.16 2.27
C MET A 82 19.20 -21.46 2.12
N THR A 83 18.12 -22.19 2.36
CA THR A 83 16.77 -21.64 2.45
C THR A 83 16.54 -21.00 3.82
N SER A 84 15.49 -20.17 3.95
CA SER A 84 15.04 -19.62 5.24
C SER A 84 14.75 -20.68 6.32
N LEU A 85 14.48 -21.92 5.90
CA LEU A 85 14.28 -23.07 6.78
C LEU A 85 15.58 -23.74 7.24
N GLY A 86 16.74 -23.21 6.85
CA GLY A 86 18.03 -23.80 7.17
C GLY A 86 18.24 -25.15 6.47
N ARG A 87 17.83 -25.28 5.21
CA ARG A 87 18.17 -26.42 4.34
C ARG A 87 18.96 -25.97 3.13
N GLU A 88 19.98 -26.71 2.74
CA GLU A 88 20.66 -26.52 1.45
C GLU A 88 19.81 -27.17 0.36
N ASP A 89 19.32 -26.36 -0.57
CA ASP A 89 18.49 -26.81 -1.68
C ASP A 89 19.10 -26.41 -3.04
N PRO A 90 18.81 -27.15 -4.13
CA PRO A 90 19.39 -26.88 -5.44
C PRO A 90 19.14 -25.46 -5.92
N HIS A 91 20.18 -24.82 -6.46
CA HIS A 91 20.10 -23.49 -7.05
C HIS A 91 20.32 -23.53 -8.56
N LEU A 92 19.32 -23.09 -9.32
CA LEU A 92 19.39 -22.90 -10.76
C LEU A 92 19.45 -21.40 -11.10
N SER A 93 20.30 -21.01 -12.04
CA SER A 93 20.32 -19.66 -12.61
C SER A 93 19.96 -19.69 -14.09
N ILE A 94 19.22 -18.67 -14.50
CA ILE A 94 18.81 -18.39 -15.87
C ILE A 94 19.26 -16.97 -16.18
N ASP A 95 20.26 -16.86 -17.04
CA ASP A 95 20.85 -15.58 -17.42
C ASP A 95 20.57 -15.30 -18.90
N ILE A 96 19.88 -14.18 -19.18
CA ILE A 96 19.56 -13.69 -20.52
C ILE A 96 20.49 -12.52 -20.80
N LEU A 97 21.54 -12.74 -21.60
CA LEU A 97 22.67 -11.82 -21.65
C LEU A 97 22.67 -10.86 -22.83
N GLU A 98 22.56 -11.38 -24.05
CA GLU A 98 22.83 -10.58 -25.25
C GLU A 98 21.92 -10.98 -26.41
N LYS A 99 21.60 -9.96 -27.20
CA LYS A 99 20.99 -10.08 -28.51
C LYS A 99 22.10 -10.38 -29.50
N ILE A 100 22.05 -11.54 -30.14
CA ILE A 100 23.05 -11.93 -31.15
C ILE A 100 22.42 -11.72 -32.51
N GLU A 101 23.07 -10.83 -33.26
CA GLU A 101 22.98 -10.83 -34.71
C GLU A 101 23.65 -12.12 -35.18
N VAL A 102 22.85 -13.04 -35.71
CA VAL A 102 23.36 -14.30 -36.24
C VAL A 102 24.08 -13.96 -37.54
N GLU A 103 25.36 -13.61 -37.45
CA GLU A 103 26.23 -13.63 -38.63
C GLU A 103 26.41 -15.10 -39.04
N ASP A 104 25.95 -15.45 -40.25
CA ASP A 104 26.08 -16.77 -40.88
C ASP A 104 27.56 -17.18 -41.03
N SER A 105 28.20 -17.57 -39.93
CA SER A 105 29.61 -17.94 -39.87
C SER A 105 29.72 -19.43 -39.55
N VAL A 106 29.72 -20.23 -40.62
CA VAL A 106 30.04 -21.66 -40.59
C VAL A 106 31.50 -21.83 -40.16
N SER A 107 31.76 -22.24 -38.91
CA SER A 107 33.12 -22.65 -38.52
C SER A 107 33.12 -23.83 -37.52
N ASN A 108 34.08 -24.73 -37.75
CA ASN A 108 34.22 -26.05 -37.16
C ASN A 108 34.92 -26.02 -35.78
N GLY A 109 34.26 -26.59 -34.76
CA GLY A 109 34.80 -27.62 -33.86
C GLY A 109 35.91 -27.28 -32.84
N HIS A 110 35.53 -27.17 -31.56
CA HIS A 110 36.31 -27.68 -30.43
C HIS A 110 35.39 -28.02 -29.24
N ILE A 111 35.67 -29.11 -28.51
CA ILE A 111 34.85 -29.61 -27.38
C ILE A 111 35.70 -29.61 -26.12
N GLY A 112 35.37 -28.78 -25.13
CA GLY A 112 35.94 -28.85 -23.78
C GLY A 112 34.91 -28.36 -22.76
N SER A 113 34.46 -29.25 -21.86
CA SER A 113 33.45 -29.07 -20.78
C SER A 113 32.81 -27.68 -20.73
N GLU A 114 31.93 -27.42 -21.70
CA GLU A 114 31.31 -26.11 -21.88
C GLU A 114 30.04 -26.03 -21.03
N PRO A 115 29.66 -24.83 -20.55
CA PRO A 115 28.28 -24.58 -20.14
C PRO A 115 27.33 -25.06 -21.24
N ILE A 116 26.16 -25.57 -20.88
CA ILE A 116 25.15 -25.96 -21.87
C ILE A 116 24.62 -24.67 -22.54
N VAL A 117 25.37 -24.15 -23.51
CA VAL A 117 24.98 -23.00 -24.32
C VAL A 117 24.00 -23.52 -25.35
N THR A 118 22.71 -23.31 -25.08
CA THR A 118 21.67 -23.62 -26.06
C THR A 118 21.33 -22.33 -26.79
N SER A 119 21.99 -22.05 -27.91
CA SER A 119 21.55 -20.97 -28.81
C SER A 119 20.24 -21.39 -29.48
N LEU A 120 19.14 -20.75 -29.08
CA LEU A 120 17.80 -21.07 -29.57
C LEU A 120 17.40 -20.07 -30.65
N SER A 121 17.38 -20.51 -31.91
CA SER A 121 16.83 -19.74 -33.03
C SER A 121 15.31 -19.97 -33.12
N LEU A 122 14.51 -18.92 -33.00
CA LEU A 122 13.04 -18.98 -32.89
C LEU A 122 12.35 -19.00 -34.27
N PRO A 123 11.23 -19.73 -34.43
CA PRO A 123 10.40 -19.65 -35.62
C PRO A 123 9.52 -18.39 -35.58
N PRO A 124 9.11 -17.84 -36.75
CA PRO A 124 8.29 -16.64 -36.79
C PRO A 124 6.93 -16.85 -36.08
N PRO A 125 6.43 -15.84 -35.35
CA PRO A 125 5.20 -15.94 -34.59
C PRO A 125 4.00 -16.15 -35.51
N THR A 126 3.08 -17.04 -35.12
CA THR A 126 1.74 -17.13 -35.70
C THR A 126 0.92 -15.95 -35.20
N THR A 127 0.36 -15.17 -36.14
CA THR A 127 -0.42 -13.95 -35.90
C THR A 127 -1.53 -14.20 -34.87
N ILE A 128 -1.35 -13.66 -33.66
CA ILE A 128 -2.41 -13.49 -32.67
C ILE A 128 -2.80 -12.01 -32.78
N GLU A 129 -4.08 -11.72 -33.00
CA GLU A 129 -4.62 -10.36 -33.02
C GLU A 129 -4.66 -9.81 -31.58
N THR A 130 -3.50 -9.36 -31.10
CA THR A 130 -3.40 -8.49 -29.92
C THR A 130 -3.25 -7.05 -30.42
N SER A 131 -3.95 -6.13 -29.77
CA SER A 131 -3.80 -4.67 -29.93
C SER A 131 -2.31 -4.29 -29.96
N GLU A 132 -1.99 -3.19 -30.66
CA GLU A 132 -0.64 -2.67 -30.97
C GLU A 132 0.23 -2.33 -29.74
N GLU A 133 0.43 -3.28 -28.82
CA GLU A 133 1.33 -3.19 -27.68
C GLU A 133 2.78 -3.36 -28.17
N GLU A 134 3.68 -2.58 -27.56
CA GLU A 134 5.11 -2.63 -27.84
C GLU A 134 5.62 -4.07 -27.83
N VAL A 135 6.20 -4.46 -28.96
CA VAL A 135 6.61 -5.80 -29.33
C VAL A 135 7.89 -6.15 -28.53
N GLY A 136 7.71 -6.58 -27.27
CA GLY A 136 8.78 -6.93 -26.31
C GLY A 136 9.21 -8.40 -26.32
N ASN A 137 10.36 -8.72 -25.71
CA ASN A 137 10.76 -10.12 -25.48
C ASN A 137 9.89 -10.70 -24.37
N LEU A 138 9.19 -11.80 -24.63
CA LEU A 138 8.41 -12.51 -23.61
C LEU A 138 9.07 -13.85 -23.28
N LEU A 139 9.38 -14.10 -22.02
CA LEU A 139 9.83 -15.39 -21.49
C LEU A 139 8.76 -15.97 -20.58
N THR A 140 8.24 -17.15 -20.94
CA THR A 140 7.34 -17.93 -20.06
C THR A 140 8.10 -19.10 -19.43
N ILE A 141 7.94 -19.27 -18.12
CA ILE A 141 8.57 -20.32 -17.32
C ILE A 141 7.51 -21.04 -16.49
N ASP A 142 7.51 -22.37 -16.53
CA ASP A 142 6.65 -23.19 -15.68
C ASP A 142 7.45 -23.80 -14.52
N VAL A 143 7.11 -23.51 -13.26
CA VAL A 143 7.84 -23.95 -12.05
C VAL A 143 6.96 -24.77 -11.10
N PRO A 144 7.55 -25.57 -10.17
CA PRO A 144 6.83 -26.12 -9.03
C PRO A 144 6.20 -25.01 -8.17
N ASP A 145 5.02 -25.28 -7.58
CA ASP A 145 4.36 -24.32 -6.67
C ASP A 145 5.23 -23.96 -5.46
N LYS A 146 6.00 -24.92 -4.91
CA LYS A 146 6.88 -24.64 -3.76
C LYS A 146 8.30 -24.39 -4.19
N ILE A 147 8.64 -23.15 -4.50
CA ILE A 147 9.95 -22.78 -5.04
C ILE A 147 10.33 -21.39 -4.55
N ASN A 148 11.62 -21.17 -4.31
CA ASN A 148 12.15 -19.84 -4.05
C ASN A 148 12.50 -19.17 -5.39
N ILE A 149 12.13 -17.92 -5.57
CA ILE A 149 12.32 -17.18 -6.82
C ILE A 149 13.13 -15.92 -6.55
N ASP A 150 14.21 -15.72 -7.28
CA ASP A 150 15.03 -14.52 -7.25
C ASP A 150 15.15 -13.95 -8.67
N CYS A 151 14.26 -13.03 -9.04
CA CYS A 151 14.19 -12.44 -10.37
C CYS A 151 14.69 -10.99 -10.34
N ASN A 152 15.58 -10.65 -11.28
CA ASN A 152 16.07 -9.31 -11.48
C ASN A 152 16.15 -8.95 -12.98
N LEU A 153 15.26 -8.07 -13.42
CA LEU A 153 15.18 -7.55 -14.78
C LEU A 153 15.72 -6.11 -14.83
N THR A 154 17.05 -5.97 -14.83
CA THR A 154 17.72 -4.66 -14.70
C THR A 154 17.48 -3.73 -15.89
N GLU A 155 17.21 -4.30 -17.07
CA GLU A 155 17.07 -3.56 -18.34
C GLU A 155 15.62 -3.32 -18.75
N GLY A 156 14.65 -3.62 -17.88
CA GLY A 156 13.25 -3.43 -18.21
C GLY A 156 12.42 -4.71 -18.24
N GLY A 157 11.10 -4.52 -18.22
CA GLY A 157 10.11 -5.55 -18.52
C GLY A 157 9.20 -5.84 -17.34
N SER A 158 8.07 -6.49 -17.60
CA SER A 158 7.07 -6.78 -16.58
C SER A 158 7.18 -8.22 -16.10
N ILE A 159 6.98 -8.43 -14.80
CA ILE A 159 6.96 -9.76 -14.17
C ILE A 159 5.52 -10.13 -13.87
N PHE A 160 5.08 -11.29 -14.36
CA PHE A 160 3.74 -11.83 -14.17
C PHE A 160 3.82 -13.18 -13.44
N VAL A 161 3.25 -13.29 -12.26
CA VAL A 161 3.09 -14.56 -11.52
C VAL A 161 1.62 -14.96 -11.55
N GLU A 162 1.25 -15.83 -12.49
CA GLU A 162 -0.15 -16.16 -12.80
C GLU A 162 -0.81 -17.08 -11.77
N ASN A 163 0.01 -17.83 -11.02
CA ASN A 163 -0.43 -18.86 -10.08
C ASN A 163 0.13 -18.59 -8.68
N LYS A 164 0.02 -19.58 -7.79
CA LYS A 164 0.42 -19.48 -6.39
C LYS A 164 1.84 -20.00 -6.24
N ILE A 165 2.73 -19.17 -5.71
CA ILE A 165 4.07 -19.59 -5.29
C ILE A 165 4.14 -19.68 -3.76
N GLU A 166 4.76 -20.75 -3.27
CA GLU A 166 5.12 -20.96 -1.86
C GLU A 166 6.65 -21.08 -1.70
N GLY A 167 7.31 -20.02 -1.27
CA GLY A 167 8.75 -19.95 -1.06
C GLY A 167 9.19 -18.51 -0.85
N ASP A 168 10.49 -18.30 -0.62
CA ASP A 168 11.04 -16.96 -0.55
C ASP A 168 11.10 -16.35 -1.95
N VAL A 169 10.55 -15.15 -2.11
CA VAL A 169 10.37 -14.53 -3.42
C VAL A 169 10.93 -13.12 -3.41
N ARG A 170 11.88 -12.87 -4.30
CA ARG A 170 12.42 -11.54 -4.62
C ARG A 170 12.17 -11.27 -6.10
N LEU A 171 11.35 -10.29 -6.41
CA LEU A 171 11.06 -9.87 -7.79
C LEU A 171 11.46 -8.40 -7.93
N LYS A 172 12.45 -8.15 -8.80
CA LYS A 172 12.93 -6.80 -9.11
C LYS A 172 12.84 -6.56 -10.59
N THR A 173 12.29 -5.41 -10.98
CA THR A 173 12.33 -4.98 -12.37
C THR A 173 12.55 -3.49 -12.50
N ALA A 174 13.36 -3.09 -13.48
CA ALA A 174 13.41 -1.71 -13.91
C ALA A 174 12.24 -1.43 -14.88
N GLN A 175 11.67 -0.23 -14.87
CA GLN A 175 10.72 0.26 -15.89
C GLN A 175 9.65 -0.77 -16.29
N GLY A 176 8.94 -1.33 -15.32
CA GLY A 176 8.01 -2.42 -15.57
C GLY A 176 7.08 -2.71 -14.41
N ASN A 177 6.08 -3.54 -14.68
CA ASN A 177 5.06 -3.89 -13.70
C ASN A 177 5.36 -5.25 -13.06
N ILE A 178 5.03 -5.40 -11.79
CA ILE A 178 4.99 -6.69 -11.11
C ILE A 178 3.52 -7.02 -10.85
N SER A 179 2.98 -7.99 -11.59
CA SER A 179 1.63 -8.50 -11.38
C SER A 179 1.68 -9.90 -10.80
N VAL A 180 1.10 -10.07 -9.62
CA VAL A 180 1.13 -11.32 -8.90
C VAL A 180 -0.27 -11.73 -8.48
N LYS A 181 -0.57 -13.02 -8.64
CA LYS A 181 -1.77 -13.60 -8.08
C LYS A 181 -1.63 -13.83 -6.59
N LYS A 182 -0.73 -14.74 -6.20
CA LYS A 182 -0.58 -15.16 -4.80
C LYS A 182 0.84 -15.59 -4.48
N LEU A 183 1.40 -15.04 -3.40
CA LEU A 183 2.70 -15.45 -2.86
C LEU A 183 2.56 -15.84 -1.39
N ARG A 184 3.30 -16.87 -0.99
CA ARG A 184 3.47 -17.26 0.41
C ARG A 184 4.94 -17.56 0.67
N GLY A 185 5.54 -17.05 1.73
CA GLY A 185 6.97 -17.27 2.00
C GLY A 185 7.39 -16.82 3.38
N HIS A 186 8.66 -16.96 3.74
CA HIS A 186 9.18 -16.27 4.92
C HIS A 186 9.53 -14.84 4.53
N HIS A 187 10.19 -14.67 3.38
CA HIS A 187 10.60 -13.38 2.86
C HIS A 187 10.02 -13.13 1.47
N ILE A 188 9.26 -12.04 1.34
CA ILE A 188 8.74 -11.56 0.05
C ILE A 188 9.23 -10.12 -0.17
N GLU A 189 9.89 -9.88 -1.29
CA GLU A 189 10.42 -8.58 -1.69
C GLU A 189 10.00 -8.28 -3.14
N LEU A 190 9.17 -7.26 -3.34
CA LEU A 190 8.73 -6.79 -4.65
C LEU A 190 9.20 -5.35 -4.86
N ASP A 191 9.94 -5.12 -5.93
CA ASP A 191 10.68 -3.87 -6.13
C ASP A 191 10.59 -3.45 -7.61
N THR A 192 10.06 -2.26 -7.87
CA THR A 192 10.04 -1.68 -9.22
C THR A 192 10.76 -0.35 -9.24
N THR A 193 11.78 -0.25 -10.09
CA THR A 193 12.59 0.96 -10.21
C THR A 193 12.33 1.63 -11.55
N SER A 194 11.76 2.84 -11.54
CA SER A 194 11.58 3.62 -12.76
C SER A 194 12.90 4.30 -13.13
N ILE A 195 13.61 3.78 -14.12
CA ILE A 195 14.82 4.42 -14.64
C ILE A 195 14.42 5.56 -15.56
N GLN A 196 15.06 6.73 -15.47
CA GLN A 196 14.97 7.72 -16.54
C GLN A 196 15.88 7.24 -17.67
N SER A 197 15.30 6.86 -18.80
CA SER A 197 16.10 6.60 -20.00
C SER A 197 16.80 7.92 -20.34
N GLN A 198 18.09 8.04 -19.98
CA GLN A 198 18.92 9.14 -20.44
C GLN A 198 19.00 9.01 -21.96
N GLY A 199 18.11 9.73 -22.67
CA GLY A 199 18.18 9.83 -24.11
C GLY A 199 19.61 10.20 -24.48
N GLN A 200 20.17 9.49 -25.46
CA GLN A 200 21.50 9.82 -25.98
C GLN A 200 21.54 11.33 -26.26
N LYS A 201 22.59 11.98 -25.73
CA LYS A 201 22.79 13.43 -25.54
C LYS A 201 22.67 14.36 -26.78
N GLY A 202 22.00 13.96 -27.85
CA GLY A 202 21.95 14.70 -29.13
C GLY A 202 20.58 14.87 -29.76
N GLU A 203 19.52 14.24 -29.26
CA GLU A 203 18.16 14.46 -29.76
C GLU A 203 17.29 15.03 -28.63
N GLU A 204 16.64 16.17 -28.89
CA GLU A 204 15.62 16.80 -28.04
C GLU A 204 14.33 15.94 -28.00
N GLY A 205 14.49 14.64 -27.76
CA GLY A 205 13.43 13.66 -27.67
C GLY A 205 12.75 13.74 -26.32
N ASN A 206 11.44 13.99 -26.35
CA ASN A 206 10.55 13.94 -25.19
C ASN A 206 10.68 12.57 -24.48
N SER A 207 11.40 12.53 -23.34
CA SER A 207 11.56 11.28 -22.59
C SER A 207 10.21 10.81 -22.06
N THR A 208 9.74 9.65 -22.51
CA THR A 208 8.48 9.09 -22.03
C THR A 208 8.76 8.31 -20.75
N ILE A 209 8.14 8.70 -19.65
CA ILE A 209 8.22 7.96 -18.38
C ILE A 209 7.10 6.93 -18.38
N THR A 210 7.47 5.65 -18.26
CA THR A 210 6.50 4.56 -18.09
C THR A 210 6.20 4.36 -16.59
N PRO A 211 4.92 4.38 -16.17
CA PRO A 211 4.53 4.03 -14.80
C PRO A 211 4.99 2.61 -14.44
N SER A 212 5.44 2.43 -13.20
CA SER A 212 5.67 1.10 -12.62
C SER A 212 4.58 0.78 -11.60
N THR A 213 4.04 -0.42 -11.65
CA THR A 213 2.98 -0.86 -10.73
C THR A 213 3.30 -2.20 -10.11
N ILE A 214 3.04 -2.33 -8.81
CA ILE A 214 2.97 -3.61 -8.12
C ILE A 214 1.49 -3.92 -7.89
N PHE A 215 0.99 -4.97 -8.54
CA PHE A 215 -0.39 -5.41 -8.45
C PHE A 215 -0.50 -6.83 -7.89
N VAL A 216 -1.15 -6.96 -6.73
CA VAL A 216 -1.47 -8.24 -6.10
C VAL A 216 -2.98 -8.48 -6.13
N SER A 217 -3.39 -9.42 -7.00
CA SER A 217 -4.81 -9.68 -7.27
C SER A 217 -5.52 -10.57 -6.23
N ASP A 218 -4.78 -11.34 -5.42
CA ASP A 218 -5.35 -12.19 -4.36
C ASP A 218 -4.71 -11.93 -2.99
N VAL A 219 -3.56 -12.53 -2.68
CA VAL A 219 -2.96 -12.44 -1.34
C VAL A 219 -1.43 -12.54 -1.32
N LEU A 220 -0.79 -11.72 -0.49
CA LEU A 220 0.59 -11.91 -0.01
C LEU A 220 0.55 -12.44 1.42
N GLU A 221 1.33 -13.49 1.70
CA GLU A 221 1.42 -14.09 3.03
C GLU A 221 2.90 -14.30 3.39
N SER A 222 3.44 -13.56 4.34
CA SER A 222 4.86 -13.68 4.70
C SER A 222 5.20 -13.38 6.14
N GLN A 223 6.37 -13.83 6.59
CA GLN A 223 6.92 -13.34 7.85
C GLN A 223 7.47 -11.93 7.70
N SER A 224 8.16 -11.63 6.61
CA SER A 224 8.71 -10.31 6.28
C SER A 224 8.32 -9.96 4.86
N LEU A 225 7.61 -8.84 4.72
CA LEU A 225 7.18 -8.29 3.43
C LEU A 225 7.84 -6.94 3.18
N ARG A 226 8.42 -6.76 1.99
CA ARG A 226 8.87 -5.46 1.49
C ARG A 226 8.29 -5.17 0.11
N LEU A 227 7.62 -4.03 -0.04
CA LEU A 227 7.12 -3.51 -1.32
C LEU A 227 7.75 -2.15 -1.58
N ALA A 228 8.40 -1.96 -2.72
CA ALA A 228 9.06 -0.71 -3.06
C ALA A 228 8.75 -0.27 -4.48
N VAL A 229 8.36 1.00 -4.63
CA VAL A 229 8.28 1.69 -5.92
C VAL A 229 8.97 3.05 -5.81
N ASP A 230 9.84 3.39 -6.78
CA ASP A 230 10.75 4.54 -6.64
C ASP A 230 10.12 5.92 -6.95
N ARG A 231 9.13 6.02 -7.85
CA ARG A 231 8.53 7.31 -8.25
C ARG A 231 7.05 7.40 -7.94
N SER A 232 6.74 7.93 -6.75
CA SER A 232 5.39 8.15 -6.23
C SER A 232 4.43 8.96 -7.10
N SER A 233 4.93 9.86 -7.96
CA SER A 233 4.04 10.69 -8.79
C SER A 233 3.33 9.88 -9.88
N VAL A 234 3.83 8.69 -10.20
CA VAL A 234 3.31 7.84 -11.28
C VAL A 234 3.06 6.42 -10.81
N ASP A 235 3.99 5.89 -10.02
CA ASP A 235 4.02 4.50 -9.61
C ASP A 235 2.95 4.17 -8.57
N ARG A 236 2.55 2.91 -8.52
CA ARG A 236 1.45 2.46 -7.65
C ARG A 236 1.70 1.09 -7.05
N ILE A 237 1.18 0.90 -5.85
CA ILE A 237 1.07 -0.38 -5.16
C ILE A 237 -0.41 -0.65 -4.91
N ARG A 238 -0.91 -1.73 -5.49
CA ARG A 238 -2.27 -2.22 -5.28
C ARG A 238 -2.21 -3.65 -4.75
N ALA A 239 -2.75 -3.89 -3.56
CA ALA A 239 -2.84 -5.23 -3.00
C ALA A 239 -4.21 -5.50 -2.40
N LYS A 240 -4.86 -6.60 -2.84
CA LYS A 240 -6.17 -6.98 -2.31
C LYS A 240 -6.10 -7.45 -0.86
N ARG A 241 -5.08 -8.25 -0.51
CA ARG A 241 -4.89 -8.77 0.84
C ARG A 241 -3.41 -8.97 1.15
N ILE A 242 -3.01 -8.55 2.35
CA ILE A 242 -1.67 -8.78 2.89
C ILE A 242 -1.80 -9.40 4.28
N HIS A 243 -1.12 -10.53 4.48
CA HIS A 243 -0.90 -11.17 5.77
C HIS A 243 0.60 -11.13 6.03
N ALA A 244 1.05 -10.37 7.02
CA ALA A 244 2.46 -10.27 7.33
C ALA A 244 2.73 -10.31 8.83
N ASN A 245 3.90 -10.79 9.25
CA ASN A 245 4.37 -10.50 10.60
C ASN A 245 4.99 -9.10 10.65
N THR A 246 5.96 -8.82 9.78
CA THR A 246 6.48 -7.46 9.56
C THR A 246 6.28 -7.03 8.11
N MET A 247 5.97 -5.75 7.92
CA MET A 247 5.74 -5.17 6.59
C MET A 247 6.42 -3.80 6.44
N GLU A 248 7.06 -3.58 5.30
CA GLU A 248 7.55 -2.28 4.87
C GLU A 248 7.03 -1.98 3.46
N ILE A 249 6.37 -0.84 3.30
CA ILE A 249 5.94 -0.31 2.01
C ILE A 249 6.60 1.05 1.81
N GLN A 250 7.30 1.19 0.69
CA GLN A 250 7.89 2.44 0.26
C GLN A 250 7.33 2.80 -1.11
N ALA A 251 6.63 3.94 -1.21
CA ALA A 251 6.17 4.48 -2.47
C ALA A 251 6.67 5.91 -2.66
N GLY A 252 7.55 6.08 -3.64
CA GLY A 252 8.29 7.30 -3.86
C GLY A 252 9.61 7.36 -3.13
N GLY A 253 10.51 8.13 -3.71
CA GLY A 253 11.76 8.53 -3.11
C GLY A 253 11.93 10.03 -3.24
N VAL A 254 12.77 10.57 -2.35
CA VAL A 254 13.44 11.85 -2.53
C VAL A 254 14.37 11.68 -3.74
N GLY A 255 13.82 11.66 -4.95
CA GLY A 255 14.61 11.96 -6.12
C GLY A 255 15.27 13.31 -5.84
N GLU A 256 16.60 13.38 -6.00
CA GLU A 256 17.29 14.67 -6.02
C GLU A 256 16.44 15.60 -6.88
N LYS A 257 16.22 16.83 -6.41
CA LYS A 257 15.47 17.86 -7.14
C LYS A 257 16.17 18.06 -8.49
N ASP A 258 15.85 17.22 -9.45
CA ASP A 258 16.27 17.37 -10.82
C ASP A 258 15.49 18.57 -11.30
N GLU A 259 16.13 19.74 -11.23
CA GLU A 259 15.64 21.02 -11.79
C GLU A 259 15.51 20.96 -13.33
N GLY A 260 15.48 19.76 -13.92
CA GLY A 260 15.25 19.54 -15.34
C GLY A 260 13.76 19.53 -15.67
N ASP A 261 13.40 20.12 -16.82
CA ASP A 261 12.05 20.13 -17.35
C ASP A 261 11.40 18.75 -17.24
N VAL A 262 10.33 18.66 -16.44
CA VAL A 262 9.58 17.43 -16.22
C VAL A 262 9.11 16.91 -17.59
N PRO A 263 9.45 15.68 -18.00
CA PRO A 263 9.07 15.18 -19.31
C PRO A 263 7.55 15.14 -19.45
N ASN A 264 7.01 15.24 -20.68
CA ASN A 264 5.56 15.12 -20.88
C ASN A 264 5.13 13.71 -20.48
N LEU A 265 4.60 13.57 -19.26
CA LEU A 265 3.88 12.37 -18.85
C LEU A 265 2.72 12.20 -19.83
N THR A 266 2.76 11.14 -20.63
CA THR A 266 1.59 10.75 -21.43
C THR A 266 0.41 10.64 -20.47
N THR A 267 -0.68 11.33 -20.78
CA THR A 267 -1.93 11.36 -20.01
C THR A 267 -2.42 9.93 -19.84
N PHE A 268 -1.92 9.23 -18.83
CA PHE A 268 -2.25 7.85 -18.60
C PHE A 268 -3.71 7.87 -18.16
N ARG A 269 -4.61 7.40 -19.04
CA ARG A 269 -5.98 7.14 -18.64
C ARG A 269 -5.89 6.01 -17.63
N GLU A 270 -5.99 6.36 -16.37
CA GLU A 270 -5.85 5.45 -15.25
C GLU A 270 -6.96 4.41 -15.31
N SER A 271 -6.68 3.29 -15.97
CA SER A 271 -7.49 2.11 -15.82
C SER A 271 -7.27 1.60 -14.41
N LEU A 272 -8.33 1.61 -13.60
CA LEU A 272 -8.36 0.89 -12.33
C LEU A 272 -7.90 -0.55 -12.55
N LEU A 273 -7.04 -1.04 -11.66
CA LEU A 273 -6.43 -2.37 -11.80
C LEU A 273 -7.43 -3.49 -11.48
N ASP A 274 -8.42 -3.19 -10.65
CA ASP A 274 -9.54 -4.05 -10.33
C ASP A 274 -10.79 -3.23 -9.96
N GLU A 275 -11.91 -3.90 -9.67
CA GLU A 275 -13.18 -3.23 -9.30
C GLU A 275 -13.11 -2.49 -7.96
N ASP A 276 -12.09 -2.74 -7.15
CA ASP A 276 -11.98 -2.31 -5.76
C ASP A 276 -10.90 -1.22 -5.54
N ASP A 277 -10.04 -1.03 -6.54
CA ASP A 277 -9.01 -0.01 -6.68
C ASP A 277 -9.61 1.41 -6.71
N SER A 278 -9.20 2.28 -5.80
CA SER A 278 -9.59 3.70 -5.84
C SER A 278 -8.71 4.54 -6.75
N GLY A 279 -7.52 4.09 -7.13
CA GLY A 279 -6.54 4.97 -7.77
C GLY A 279 -5.50 5.55 -6.81
N ALA A 280 -5.50 5.17 -5.52
CA ALA A 280 -4.46 5.63 -4.59
C ALA A 280 -3.05 5.15 -4.99
N ILE A 281 -2.01 5.87 -4.55
CA ILE A 281 -0.60 5.46 -4.75
C ILE A 281 -0.36 4.13 -4.06
N CYS A 282 -0.79 4.00 -2.79
CA CYS A 282 -0.84 2.74 -2.06
C CYS A 282 -2.30 2.41 -1.72
N ASP A 283 -2.88 1.40 -2.38
CA ASP A 283 -4.25 0.92 -2.11
C ASP A 283 -4.25 -0.54 -1.64
N ILE A 284 -4.57 -0.73 -0.35
CA ILE A 284 -4.65 -2.03 0.30
C ILE A 284 -6.08 -2.35 0.71
N GLY A 285 -6.62 -3.44 0.19
CA GLY A 285 -7.98 -3.88 0.52
C GLY A 285 -8.11 -4.40 1.97
N SER A 286 -7.19 -5.26 2.39
CA SER A 286 -7.19 -5.84 3.74
C SER A 286 -5.79 -6.18 4.22
N LEU A 287 -5.47 -5.80 5.45
CA LEU A 287 -4.16 -5.96 6.05
C LEU A 287 -4.26 -6.72 7.38
N TYR A 288 -3.51 -7.80 7.53
CA TYR A 288 -3.48 -8.60 8.75
C TYR A 288 -2.05 -8.71 9.24
N LEU A 289 -1.77 -8.08 10.38
CA LEU A 289 -0.44 -7.97 10.96
C LEU A 289 -0.36 -8.64 12.31
N VAL A 290 0.77 -9.29 12.56
CA VAL A 290 1.10 -9.86 13.88
C VAL A 290 2.13 -9.00 14.60
N GLY A 291 3.09 -8.42 13.88
CA GLY A 291 4.03 -7.41 14.37
C GLY A 291 3.75 -6.06 13.69
N ASP A 292 4.82 -5.36 13.33
CA ASP A 292 4.74 -3.97 12.88
C ASP A 292 4.64 -3.82 11.36
N ALA A 293 3.91 -2.80 10.92
CA ALA A 293 3.90 -2.34 9.54
C ALA A 293 4.27 -0.87 9.42
N THR A 294 5.09 -0.57 8.43
CA THR A 294 5.44 0.80 8.04
C THR A 294 5.02 1.04 6.60
N VAL A 295 4.29 2.13 6.36
CA VAL A 295 3.87 2.57 5.03
C VAL A 295 4.34 4.00 4.82
N ASN A 296 5.35 4.18 3.97
CA ASN A 296 5.97 5.46 3.67
C ASN A 296 5.64 5.88 2.24
N VAL A 297 4.90 6.98 2.09
CA VAL A 297 4.58 7.55 0.78
C VAL A 297 5.11 8.98 0.69
N GLN A 298 6.02 9.22 -0.26
CA GLN A 298 6.60 10.55 -0.48
C GLN A 298 6.37 10.99 -1.91
N GLN A 299 5.44 11.91 -2.15
CA GLN A 299 5.14 12.52 -3.43
C GLN A 299 5.63 13.96 -3.47
N SER A 300 6.52 14.26 -4.42
CA SER A 300 7.00 15.63 -4.63
C SER A 300 5.88 16.49 -5.22
N ALA A 301 5.77 17.74 -4.75
CA ALA A 301 4.96 18.77 -5.38
C ALA A 301 5.44 18.95 -6.83
N ALA A 302 4.61 18.59 -7.81
CA ALA A 302 4.96 18.84 -9.20
C ALA A 302 5.02 20.36 -9.40
N SER A 303 6.17 20.86 -9.88
CA SER A 303 6.33 22.26 -10.28
C SER A 303 5.29 22.60 -11.34
N ASP A 304 4.35 23.46 -10.95
CA ASP A 304 3.38 24.25 -11.72
C ASP A 304 3.01 23.81 -13.16
N ASN A 305 1.69 23.78 -13.41
CA ASN A 305 1.01 23.78 -14.72
C ASN A 305 0.66 22.47 -15.44
N ARG A 306 0.75 21.29 -14.82
CA ARG A 306 0.26 20.06 -15.50
C ARG A 306 -0.91 19.42 -14.77
N ASN A 307 -2.01 19.22 -15.51
CA ASN A 307 -3.29 18.61 -15.13
C ASN A 307 -3.19 17.14 -14.68
N HIS A 308 -2.09 16.72 -14.04
CA HIS A 308 -2.01 15.39 -13.48
C HIS A 308 -2.88 15.34 -12.23
N GLY A 309 -3.78 14.37 -12.22
CA GLY A 309 -4.60 14.08 -11.06
C GLY A 309 -3.68 13.75 -9.87
N GLN A 310 -3.55 14.64 -8.89
CA GLN A 310 -2.94 14.37 -7.60
C GLN A 310 -3.82 13.33 -6.90
N ARG A 311 -3.26 12.13 -6.75
CA ARG A 311 -3.93 10.97 -6.19
C ARG A 311 -3.96 11.06 -4.67
N GLN A 312 -4.91 10.34 -4.09
CA GLN A 312 -4.83 9.89 -2.71
C GLN A 312 -3.52 9.11 -2.51
N ALA A 313 -2.78 9.42 -1.45
CA ALA A 313 -1.48 8.79 -1.20
C ALA A 313 -1.66 7.37 -0.65
N VAL A 314 -2.45 7.21 0.41
CA VAL A 314 -2.65 5.93 1.10
C VAL A 314 -4.13 5.67 1.31
N ARG A 315 -4.54 4.45 0.96
CA ARG A 315 -5.84 3.90 1.32
C ARG A 315 -5.67 2.48 1.84
N ILE A 316 -6.13 2.21 3.06
CA ILE A 316 -6.18 0.88 3.65
C ILE A 316 -7.60 0.67 4.15
N LYS A 317 -8.40 -0.20 3.52
CA LYS A 317 -9.83 -0.30 3.86
C LYS A 317 -10.13 -1.01 5.18
N SER A 318 -9.22 -1.88 5.61
CA SER A 318 -9.31 -2.63 6.86
C SER A 318 -7.92 -3.08 7.25
N HIS A 319 -7.58 -2.96 8.54
CA HIS A 319 -6.37 -3.57 9.05
C HIS A 319 -6.54 -4.12 10.46
N HIS A 320 -5.81 -5.21 10.73
CA HIS A 320 -5.66 -5.81 12.05
C HIS A 320 -4.19 -5.73 12.47
N GLY A 321 -3.94 -5.29 13.70
CA GLY A 321 -2.58 -5.06 14.22
C GLY A 321 -2.16 -3.58 14.14
N HIS A 322 -0.89 -3.31 14.43
CA HIS A 322 -0.36 -1.94 14.47
C HIS A 322 0.17 -1.49 13.10
N VAL A 323 -0.21 -0.28 12.67
CA VAL A 323 0.26 0.29 11.39
C VAL A 323 0.79 1.71 11.59
N HIS A 324 2.02 1.94 11.18
CA HIS A 324 2.64 3.25 11.06
C HIS A 324 2.56 3.74 9.62
N VAL A 325 1.97 4.90 9.38
CA VAL A 325 1.78 5.51 8.07
C VAL A 325 2.42 6.89 8.06
N GLN A 326 3.42 7.08 7.21
CA GLN A 326 4.04 8.38 7.00
C GLN A 326 3.81 8.84 5.56
N VAL A 327 3.16 9.99 5.40
CA VAL A 327 2.88 10.58 4.10
C VAL A 327 3.40 12.00 3.99
N SER A 328 4.13 12.26 2.92
CA SER A 328 4.47 13.60 2.47
C SER A 328 4.03 13.74 1.02
N ALA A 329 2.92 14.44 0.77
CA ALA A 329 2.36 14.56 -0.57
C ALA A 329 1.61 15.91 -0.74
N PRO A 330 1.38 16.35 -1.99
CA PRO A 330 0.55 17.52 -2.23
C PRO A 330 -0.92 17.19 -1.96
N LYS A 331 -1.76 18.22 -1.83
CA LYS A 331 -3.22 18.04 -1.69
C LYS A 331 -3.75 17.25 -2.90
N PRO A 332 -4.55 16.18 -2.71
CA PRO A 332 -5.21 15.51 -3.83
C PRO A 332 -6.14 16.48 -4.58
N ASN A 333 -6.06 16.48 -5.90
CA ASN A 333 -6.93 17.30 -6.78
C ASN A 333 -7.96 16.43 -7.52
N ILE A 334 -7.86 15.10 -7.36
CA ILE A 334 -8.86 14.18 -7.87
C ILE A 334 -10.01 14.17 -6.88
N ASP A 335 -11.08 14.86 -7.25
CA ASP A 335 -12.36 14.71 -6.58
C ASP A 335 -12.84 13.27 -6.75
N ASN A 336 -13.43 12.74 -5.70
CA ASN A 336 -14.13 11.47 -5.78
C ASN A 336 -15.31 11.65 -6.76
N GLU A 337 -15.28 10.96 -7.90
CA GLU A 337 -16.33 11.03 -8.92
C GLU A 337 -17.75 10.83 -8.36
N LEU A 338 -17.88 10.10 -7.24
CA LEU A 338 -19.15 9.79 -6.60
C LEU A 338 -19.65 10.89 -5.65
N THR A 339 -18.76 11.50 -4.85
CA THR A 339 -19.17 12.50 -3.85
C THR A 339 -18.96 13.94 -4.35
N GLY A 340 -18.11 14.13 -5.37
CA GLY A 340 -17.60 15.44 -5.76
C GLY A 340 -16.61 16.05 -4.76
N GLU A 341 -16.29 15.34 -3.68
CA GLU A 341 -15.39 15.82 -2.64
C GLU A 341 -13.95 15.37 -2.92
N ALA A 342 -12.99 16.24 -2.56
CA ALA A 342 -11.59 15.90 -2.56
C ALA A 342 -11.34 14.70 -1.62
N ARG A 343 -10.67 13.67 -2.13
CA ARG A 343 -10.32 12.50 -1.32
C ARG A 343 -9.28 12.88 -0.27
N PRO A 344 -9.33 12.27 0.92
CA PRO A 344 -8.27 12.46 1.89
C PRO A 344 -6.97 11.87 1.39
N MET A 345 -5.86 12.47 1.79
CA MET A 345 -4.52 12.01 1.43
C MET A 345 -4.24 10.63 2.06
N VAL A 346 -4.71 10.42 3.29
CA VAL A 346 -4.69 9.14 3.99
C VAL A 346 -6.12 8.73 4.37
N ASP A 347 -6.52 7.52 3.98
CA ASP A 347 -7.80 6.90 4.36
C ASP A 347 -7.55 5.52 4.99
N LEU A 348 -7.72 5.43 6.31
CA LEU A 348 -7.63 4.17 7.06
C LEU A 348 -9.03 3.75 7.51
N GLY A 349 -9.62 2.82 6.77
CA GLY A 349 -10.89 2.18 7.13
C GLY A 349 -10.68 0.99 8.06
N GLY A 350 -11.68 0.72 8.91
CA GLY A 350 -11.81 -0.54 9.65
C GLY A 350 -10.57 -0.91 10.46
N VAL A 351 -10.04 0.06 11.22
CA VAL A 351 -8.88 -0.14 12.10
C VAL A 351 -9.28 -1.06 13.25
N ASN A 352 -8.59 -2.18 13.39
CA ASN A 352 -8.75 -3.14 14.48
C ASN A 352 -7.39 -3.39 15.14
N GLY A 353 -7.01 -2.50 16.06
CA GLY A 353 -5.67 -2.47 16.63
C GLY A 353 -5.29 -1.05 17.03
N SER A 354 -4.13 -0.59 16.59
CA SER A 354 -3.68 0.79 16.77
C SER A 354 -3.00 1.30 15.51
N CYS A 355 -2.88 2.61 15.38
CA CYS A 355 -2.19 3.21 14.25
C CYS A 355 -1.43 4.47 14.63
N GLU A 356 -0.35 4.72 13.91
CA GLU A 356 0.37 5.99 13.90
C GLU A 356 0.26 6.58 12.50
N VAL A 357 -0.23 7.81 12.36
CA VAL A 357 -0.41 8.46 11.06
C VAL A 357 0.23 9.84 11.09
N PHE A 358 1.25 10.04 10.26
CA PHE A 358 1.95 11.31 10.09
C PHE A 358 1.73 11.82 8.68
N VAL A 359 1.02 12.94 8.58
CA VAL A 359 0.65 13.60 7.33
C VAL A 359 1.37 14.93 7.25
N SER A 360 2.13 15.14 6.17
CA SER A 360 2.80 16.39 5.86
C SER A 360 2.50 16.84 4.44
N ARG A 361 2.23 18.13 4.26
CA ARG A 361 2.03 18.72 2.93
C ARG A 361 3.39 19.07 2.30
N SER A 362 3.61 18.65 1.06
CA SER A 362 4.86 18.94 0.33
C SER A 362 4.89 20.31 -0.35
N ASP A 363 3.75 21.00 -0.47
CA ASP A 363 3.63 22.25 -1.22
C ASP A 363 4.08 23.45 -0.37
N SER A 364 4.97 24.28 -0.92
CA SER A 364 5.41 25.52 -0.28
C SER A 364 4.44 26.69 -0.46
N ASP A 365 3.48 26.60 -1.39
CA ASP A 365 2.54 27.66 -1.71
C ASP A 365 1.30 27.61 -0.81
N SER A 366 1.52 27.99 0.45
CA SER A 366 0.56 28.03 1.56
C SER A 366 -0.47 29.16 1.51
N LYS A 367 -0.74 29.75 0.33
CA LYS A 367 -1.56 30.97 0.25
C LYS A 367 -3.07 30.75 0.24
N SER A 368 -3.56 29.52 0.06
CA SER A 368 -4.98 29.18 0.23
C SER A 368 -5.20 28.49 1.58
N ALA A 369 -5.27 29.29 2.64
CA ALA A 369 -5.57 28.82 3.99
C ALA A 369 -7.03 28.33 4.17
N ASP A 370 -7.89 28.54 3.17
CA ASP A 370 -9.35 28.35 3.24
C ASP A 370 -9.87 27.04 2.62
N ASP A 371 -9.01 26.08 2.27
CA ASP A 371 -9.54 24.82 1.76
C ASP A 371 -10.06 23.94 2.91
N GLU A 372 -11.37 23.74 2.97
CA GLU A 372 -12.08 22.79 3.83
C GLU A 372 -11.83 21.33 3.45
N TRP A 373 -10.60 20.99 3.07
CA TRP A 373 -10.26 19.65 2.60
C TRP A 373 -9.83 18.77 3.78
N THR A 374 -10.19 17.49 3.72
CA THR A 374 -9.75 16.49 4.69
C THR A 374 -8.42 15.92 4.25
N SER A 375 -7.39 15.98 5.08
CA SER A 375 -6.08 15.38 4.80
C SER A 375 -5.99 13.93 5.29
N CYS A 376 -6.60 13.64 6.42
CA CYS A 376 -6.57 12.32 7.04
C CYS A 376 -7.98 11.90 7.48
N HIS A 377 -8.38 10.69 7.10
CA HIS A 377 -9.59 10.05 7.56
C HIS A 377 -9.26 8.68 8.18
N VAL A 378 -9.68 8.45 9.41
CA VAL A 378 -9.45 7.20 10.13
C VAL A 378 -10.75 6.70 10.75
N HIS A 379 -11.08 5.43 10.51
CA HIS A 379 -12.23 4.75 11.06
C HIS A 379 -11.83 3.57 11.95
N PHE A 380 -12.06 3.69 13.25
CA PHE A 380 -11.80 2.65 14.23
C PHE A 380 -13.00 1.71 14.39
N ASP A 381 -12.83 0.45 13.94
CA ASP A 381 -13.74 -0.65 14.27
C ASP A 381 -13.48 -1.15 15.70
N SER A 382 -12.22 -1.20 16.13
CA SER A 382 -11.83 -1.50 17.51
C SER A 382 -10.41 -1.03 17.79
N ILE A 383 -10.14 -0.66 19.05
CA ILE A 383 -8.81 -0.27 19.50
C ILE A 383 -8.26 -1.36 20.42
N ALA A 384 -7.00 -1.74 20.23
CA ALA A 384 -6.38 -2.73 21.11
C ALA A 384 -6.29 -2.18 22.55
N PRO A 385 -6.56 -2.99 23.60
CA PRO A 385 -6.33 -2.57 24.98
C PRO A 385 -4.89 -2.11 25.19
N ASP A 386 -4.67 -1.16 26.10
CA ASP A 386 -3.34 -0.61 26.43
C ASP A 386 -2.57 -0.04 25.22
N SER A 387 -3.25 0.22 24.11
CA SER A 387 -2.61 0.74 22.89
C SER A 387 -2.80 2.24 22.75
N VAL A 388 -1.83 2.86 22.08
CA VAL A 388 -1.86 4.26 21.70
C VAL A 388 -2.06 4.34 20.19
N SER A 389 -3.05 5.13 19.77
CA SER A 389 -3.22 5.53 18.39
C SER A 389 -2.93 7.02 18.26
N LEU A 390 -2.00 7.37 17.38
CA LEU A 390 -1.53 8.73 17.18
C LEU A 390 -1.80 9.18 15.74
N ILE A 391 -2.40 10.36 15.57
CA ILE A 391 -2.64 10.96 14.26
C ILE A 391 -2.11 12.39 14.31
N ASP A 392 -1.12 12.72 13.49
CA ASP A 392 -0.57 14.07 13.33
C ASP A 392 -0.66 14.52 11.87
N ALA A 393 -1.43 15.56 11.62
CA ALA A 393 -1.66 16.08 10.27
C ALA A 393 -1.27 17.54 10.14
N LYS A 394 -0.13 17.78 9.47
CA LYS A 394 0.39 19.09 9.08
C LYS A 394 -0.20 19.50 7.73
N GLY A 395 -1.43 20.01 7.80
CA GLY A 395 -2.21 20.53 6.69
C GLY A 395 -3.54 19.79 6.54
N GLY A 396 -4.62 20.54 6.30
CA GLY A 396 -5.97 20.02 6.08
C GLY A 396 -6.65 19.50 7.35
N ASN A 397 -7.92 19.11 7.21
CA ASN A 397 -8.77 18.63 8.29
C ASN A 397 -8.51 17.15 8.59
N VAL A 398 -8.70 16.74 9.85
CA VAL A 398 -8.67 15.33 10.26
C VAL A 398 -10.07 14.90 10.63
N HIS A 399 -10.52 13.78 10.06
CA HIS A 399 -11.80 13.19 10.39
C HIS A 399 -11.59 11.81 11.02
N VAL A 400 -11.99 11.69 12.27
CA VAL A 400 -11.91 10.44 13.05
C VAL A 400 -13.30 9.94 13.34
N THR A 401 -13.54 8.70 12.92
CA THR A 401 -14.80 8.02 13.20
C THR A 401 -14.51 6.78 14.03
N VAL A 402 -15.37 6.52 15.01
CA VAL A 402 -15.18 5.42 15.96
C VAL A 402 -16.47 4.60 16.02
N ASP A 403 -16.38 3.27 15.98
CA ASP A 403 -17.56 2.40 16.18
C ASP A 403 -18.11 2.61 17.61
N ARG A 404 -19.44 2.57 17.79
CA ARG A 404 -20.09 2.86 19.09
C ARG A 404 -19.66 1.97 20.26
N LYS A 405 -19.02 0.86 19.96
CA LYS A 405 -18.53 -0.12 20.92
C LYS A 405 -17.13 0.17 21.44
N VAL A 406 -16.40 1.08 20.82
CA VAL A 406 -15.03 1.42 21.22
C VAL A 406 -15.08 2.26 22.48
N GLU A 407 -14.23 1.89 23.43
CA GLU A 407 -13.93 2.68 24.62
C GLU A 407 -12.49 3.15 24.49
N SER A 408 -12.26 4.45 24.65
CA SER A 408 -10.93 5.06 24.50
C SER A 408 -10.88 6.38 25.23
N ASP A 409 -9.74 6.69 25.84
CA ASP A 409 -9.40 8.05 26.17
C ASP A 409 -9.02 8.79 24.88
N VAL A 410 -9.39 10.07 24.78
CA VAL A 410 -9.27 10.84 23.56
C VAL A 410 -8.71 12.22 23.87
N ARG A 411 -7.63 12.57 23.16
CA ARG A 411 -6.96 13.87 23.24
C ARG A 411 -6.86 14.47 21.85
N LEU A 412 -7.53 15.59 21.62
CA LEU A 412 -7.62 16.26 20.32
C LEU A 412 -7.02 17.65 20.43
N PHE A 413 -6.01 17.95 19.62
CA PHE A 413 -5.34 19.24 19.58
C PHE A 413 -5.37 19.83 18.16
N SER A 414 -5.88 21.05 18.02
CA SER A 414 -5.86 21.79 16.76
C SER A 414 -5.20 23.16 16.92
N SER A 415 -4.26 23.49 16.03
CA SER A 415 -3.57 24.79 15.98
C SER A 415 -3.56 25.33 14.55
N PRO A 416 -3.76 26.64 14.30
CA PRO A 416 -3.72 27.18 12.94
C PRO A 416 -2.30 27.33 12.38
N SER A 417 -1.28 27.16 13.22
CA SER A 417 0.12 27.31 12.83
C SER A 417 0.77 25.96 12.59
N ASP A 418 1.75 25.91 11.68
CA ASP A 418 2.68 24.78 11.55
C ASP A 418 3.62 24.65 12.76
N ALA A 419 3.31 25.32 13.89
CA ALA A 419 4.02 25.12 15.14
C ALA A 419 3.90 23.64 15.49
N HIS A 420 5.05 22.98 15.47
CA HIS A 420 5.14 21.56 15.70
C HIS A 420 4.75 21.31 17.16
N VAL A 421 3.57 20.72 17.36
CA VAL A 421 3.28 20.10 18.64
C VAL A 421 4.06 18.82 18.64
N ASP A 422 4.92 18.68 19.64
CA ASP A 422 5.55 17.41 19.89
C ASP A 422 4.45 16.48 20.42
N THR A 423 4.15 15.47 19.62
CA THR A 423 3.04 14.55 19.88
C THR A 423 3.29 13.71 21.12
N GLU A 424 4.55 13.59 21.56
CA GLU A 424 4.92 12.94 22.83
C GLU A 424 4.18 13.57 24.01
N ILE A 425 3.87 14.87 23.96
CA ILE A 425 3.12 15.55 25.02
C ILE A 425 1.66 15.09 25.10
N LEU A 426 1.06 14.74 23.96
CA LEU A 426 -0.28 14.15 23.96
C LEU A 426 -0.29 12.73 24.53
N LEU A 427 0.86 12.10 24.70
CA LEU A 427 1.00 10.74 25.22
C LEU A 427 1.30 10.69 26.72
N LEU A 428 1.62 11.82 27.33
CA LEU A 428 1.99 11.88 28.73
C LEU A 428 0.81 11.47 29.65
N GLU A 429 1.03 10.53 30.56
CA GLU A 429 0.00 10.07 31.50
C GLU A 429 -0.23 11.10 32.61
N ASP A 430 -1.50 11.30 33.00
CA ASP A 430 -1.82 12.22 34.09
C ASP A 430 -1.25 11.66 35.41
N ASN A 431 -0.17 12.27 35.88
CA ASN A 431 0.35 11.96 37.20
C ASN A 431 -0.66 12.37 38.28
N GLU A 432 -0.73 11.61 39.38
CA GLU A 432 -1.63 11.88 40.51
C GLU A 432 -1.45 13.28 41.13
N ASP A 433 -0.31 13.94 40.87
CA ASP A 433 0.02 15.26 41.38
C ASP A 433 -0.47 16.43 40.50
N GLY A 434 -1.04 16.15 39.33
CA GLY A 434 -1.52 17.17 38.38
C GLY A 434 -0.40 17.95 37.67
N SER A 435 0.88 17.64 37.91
CA SER A 435 2.03 18.36 37.32
C SER A 435 2.04 18.29 35.79
N LEU A 436 1.42 17.26 35.21
CA LEU A 436 1.38 17.05 33.77
C LEU A 436 0.44 18.01 33.06
N ALA A 437 -0.72 18.26 33.67
CA ALA A 437 -1.69 19.20 33.15
C ALA A 437 -1.08 20.60 33.03
N ASP A 438 -0.22 20.97 33.99
CA ASP A 438 0.52 22.23 33.97
C ASP A 438 1.53 22.30 32.81
N GLU A 439 2.25 21.21 32.52
CA GLU A 439 3.22 21.14 31.42
C GLU A 439 2.56 21.24 30.05
N VAL A 440 1.48 20.47 29.83
CA VAL A 440 0.65 20.55 28.62
C VAL A 440 0.10 21.97 28.45
N THR A 441 -0.40 22.58 29.53
CA THR A 441 -0.95 23.94 29.49
C THR A 441 0.12 24.98 29.16
N HIS A 442 1.31 24.88 29.77
CA HIS A 442 2.42 25.80 29.49
C HIS A 442 2.85 25.75 28.04
N MET A 443 2.95 24.55 27.45
CA MET A 443 3.34 24.40 26.05
C MET A 443 2.29 24.95 25.10
N ILE A 444 1.01 24.69 25.36
CA ILE A 444 -0.05 25.22 24.52
C ILE A 444 -0.08 26.74 24.60
N GLN A 445 0.19 27.32 25.76
CA GLN A 445 0.37 28.77 25.90
C GLN A 445 1.57 29.27 25.06
N GLU A 446 2.69 28.55 25.03
CA GLU A 446 3.84 28.89 24.19
C GLU A 446 3.50 28.83 22.68
N ILE A 447 2.74 27.81 22.25
CA ILE A 447 2.27 27.69 20.86
C ILE A 447 1.34 28.85 20.51
N GLU A 448 0.44 29.21 21.42
CA GLU A 448 -0.48 30.34 21.28
C GLU A 448 0.27 31.67 21.19
N ASP A 449 1.25 31.91 22.06
CA ASP A 449 2.10 33.09 22.07
C ASP A 449 2.92 33.18 20.76
N ASN A 450 3.39 32.04 20.24
CA ASN A 450 4.06 31.98 18.94
C ASN A 450 3.08 32.28 17.80
N ALA A 451 1.87 31.72 17.81
CA ALA A 451 0.85 31.93 16.79
C ALA A 451 0.40 33.41 16.73
N THR A 452 0.18 34.06 17.88
CA THR A 452 -0.14 35.49 17.96
C THR A 452 1.00 36.36 17.40
N SER A 453 2.25 35.99 17.67
CA SER A 453 3.42 36.72 17.16
C SER A 453 3.53 36.66 15.63
N VAL A 454 3.23 35.51 15.01
CA VAL A 454 3.26 35.31 13.55
C VAL A 454 2.10 36.07 12.88
N ASN A 455 0.90 35.97 13.44
CA ASN A 455 -0.31 36.59 12.90
C ASN A 455 -0.27 38.12 12.94
N SER A 456 0.39 38.72 13.95
CA SER A 456 0.54 40.18 14.06
C SER A 456 1.24 40.84 12.86
N LYS A 457 2.01 40.07 12.07
CA LYS A 457 2.72 40.55 10.88
C LYS A 457 1.98 40.32 9.55
N ALA A 458 1.03 39.39 9.51
CA ALA A 458 0.44 38.90 8.26
C ALA A 458 -1.08 39.14 8.12
N LEU A 459 -1.79 39.52 9.19
CA LEU A 459 -3.22 39.82 9.09
C LEU A 459 -3.45 41.08 8.23
N PRO A 460 -4.04 40.97 7.03
CA PRO A 460 -4.49 42.15 6.29
C PRO A 460 -5.46 42.90 7.21
N LYS A 461 -5.30 44.23 7.31
CA LYS A 461 -6.18 45.09 8.12
C LYS A 461 -7.63 44.78 7.76
N ALA A 462 -8.32 44.08 8.66
CA ALA A 462 -9.70 43.66 8.46
C ALA A 462 -10.56 44.91 8.24
N ASP A 463 -11.04 45.06 7.01
CA ASP A 463 -11.96 46.12 6.63
C ASP A 463 -13.35 45.76 7.17
N LYS A 464 -13.58 45.97 8.49
CA LYS A 464 -14.87 46.06 9.21
C LYS A 464 -16.04 45.08 8.88
N GLY A 465 -15.81 43.99 8.17
CA GLY A 465 -16.81 42.96 7.91
C GLY A 465 -16.52 41.73 8.75
N ASP A 466 -17.33 41.52 9.79
CA ASP A 466 -17.77 40.26 10.40
C ASP A 466 -17.01 38.97 10.00
N PHE A 467 -15.70 38.90 10.25
CA PHE A 467 -14.99 37.63 10.26
C PHE A 467 -15.34 36.96 11.58
N ASP A 468 -16.39 36.13 11.57
CA ASP A 468 -16.58 35.06 12.54
C ASP A 468 -15.30 34.21 12.48
N ILE A 469 -14.37 34.48 13.40
CA ILE A 469 -13.24 33.60 13.65
C ILE A 469 -13.89 32.25 13.95
N GLU A 470 -13.65 31.24 13.12
CA GLU A 470 -14.18 29.89 13.30
C GLU A 470 -13.64 29.33 14.62
N THR A 471 -14.37 29.61 15.70
CA THR A 471 -14.04 29.24 17.08
C THR A 471 -14.16 27.73 17.32
N ASN A 472 -14.71 26.99 16.35
CA ASN A 472 -14.93 25.55 16.44
C ASN A 472 -13.99 24.80 15.49
N ARG A 473 -12.71 24.70 15.87
CA ARG A 473 -11.71 23.91 15.13
C ARG A 473 -11.86 22.42 15.44
N ILE A 474 -12.30 22.06 16.63
CA ILE A 474 -12.60 20.70 17.05
C ILE A 474 -14.12 20.56 17.17
N LYS A 475 -14.68 19.63 16.40
CA LYS A 475 -16.12 19.33 16.34
C LYS A 475 -16.36 17.91 16.84
N ILE A 476 -17.10 17.77 17.94
CA ILE A 476 -17.51 16.49 18.50
C ILE A 476 -18.95 16.21 18.06
N GLU A 477 -19.12 15.27 17.13
CA GLU A 477 -20.41 14.86 16.57
C GLU A 477 -20.92 13.55 17.20
N THR A 478 -20.69 13.37 18.50
CA THR A 478 -21.11 12.17 19.21
C THR A 478 -21.59 12.45 20.61
N GLN A 479 -22.65 11.75 21.01
CA GLN A 479 -23.15 11.74 22.38
C GLN A 479 -22.38 10.77 23.29
N ALA A 480 -21.52 9.93 22.70
CA ALA A 480 -20.71 8.96 23.43
C ALA A 480 -19.46 9.59 24.06
N PHE A 481 -19.12 10.81 23.66
CA PHE A 481 -17.96 11.52 24.19
C PHE A 481 -18.34 12.25 25.48
N THR A 482 -17.55 12.03 26.52
CA THR A 482 -17.61 12.79 27.76
C THR A 482 -16.33 13.61 27.89
N SER A 483 -16.48 14.94 27.93
CA SER A 483 -15.35 15.84 28.15
C SER A 483 -14.85 15.70 29.58
N ARG A 484 -13.53 15.74 29.75
CA ARG A 484 -12.95 15.93 31.08
C ARG A 484 -13.17 17.39 31.50
N ASP A 485 -13.68 17.58 32.71
CA ASP A 485 -13.84 18.92 33.28
C ASP A 485 -12.44 19.52 33.44
N ARG A 486 -12.10 20.48 32.57
CA ARG A 486 -10.95 21.35 32.79
C ARG A 486 -11.47 22.63 33.41
N ASP A 487 -10.81 23.07 34.47
CA ASP A 487 -10.99 24.43 34.98
C ASP A 487 -10.85 25.38 33.78
N GLU A 488 -11.79 26.34 33.64
CA GLU A 488 -11.89 27.29 32.51
C GLU A 488 -10.66 28.24 32.39
N SER A 489 -9.55 27.91 33.05
CA SER A 489 -8.29 28.63 33.08
C SER A 489 -7.57 28.55 31.73
N GLY A 490 -8.02 29.41 30.81
CA GLY A 490 -7.29 29.76 29.60
C GLY A 490 -8.10 29.48 28.33
N GLN A 491 -9.04 30.36 27.99
CA GLN A 491 -9.56 30.42 26.63
C GLN A 491 -8.42 30.84 25.69
N LEU A 492 -7.79 29.85 25.06
CA LEU A 492 -6.86 30.05 23.96
C LEU A 492 -7.64 30.62 22.76
N GLN A 493 -7.08 31.62 22.07
CA GLN A 493 -7.78 32.31 20.98
C GLN A 493 -7.61 31.59 19.65
N HIS A 494 -6.48 30.91 19.46
CA HIS A 494 -6.11 30.29 18.20
C HIS A 494 -6.04 28.77 18.29
N CYS A 495 -5.55 28.22 19.40
CA CYS A 495 -5.47 26.77 19.61
C CYS A 495 -6.71 26.23 20.32
N GLN A 496 -7.07 24.98 20.05
CA GLN A 496 -8.12 24.26 20.75
C GLN A 496 -7.60 22.89 21.20
N LEU A 497 -7.74 22.60 22.50
CA LEU A 497 -7.47 21.28 23.07
C LEU A 497 -8.76 20.73 23.66
N VAL A 498 -9.12 19.51 23.28
CA VAL A 498 -10.24 18.76 23.86
C VAL A 498 -9.69 17.46 24.43
N ASP A 499 -10.03 17.19 25.68
CA ASP A 499 -9.59 16.01 26.43
C ASP A 499 -10.82 15.36 27.06
N GLY A 500 -10.91 14.04 27.00
CA GLY A 500 -12.08 13.29 27.43
C GLY A 500 -11.98 11.82 27.07
N TRP A 501 -13.13 11.15 27.04
CA TRP A 501 -13.21 9.73 26.68
C TRP A 501 -14.47 9.43 25.88
N VAL A 502 -14.39 8.42 25.03
CA VAL A 502 -15.53 7.84 24.33
C VAL A 502 -15.99 6.62 25.10
N GLU A 503 -17.28 6.58 25.46
CA GLU A 503 -17.90 5.45 26.14
C GLU A 503 -18.59 4.49 25.16
N ASN A 504 -18.63 3.22 25.52
CA ASN A 504 -19.44 2.25 24.81
C ASN A 504 -20.91 2.55 25.04
N THR A 505 -21.55 3.09 24.00
CA THR A 505 -22.99 3.40 24.00
C THR A 505 -23.83 2.29 23.40
N THR A 506 -23.21 1.17 22.97
CA THR A 506 -23.95 0.04 22.42
C THR A 506 -24.62 -0.77 23.53
N SER A 507 -25.95 -0.70 23.56
CA SER A 507 -26.77 -1.76 24.16
C SER A 507 -26.94 -2.96 23.21
N GLU A 508 -26.40 -2.86 21.99
CA GLU A 508 -26.48 -3.88 20.96
C GLU A 508 -25.47 -5.00 21.26
N PRO A 509 -25.90 -6.28 21.25
CA PRO A 509 -24.99 -7.40 21.45
C PRO A 509 -24.02 -7.51 20.28
N ASP A 510 -22.72 -7.61 20.59
CA ASP A 510 -21.67 -7.68 19.58
C ASP A 510 -21.94 -8.80 18.55
N SER A 511 -21.71 -8.43 17.29
CA SER A 511 -22.14 -9.14 16.11
C SER A 511 -21.46 -10.52 16.01
N ARG A 512 -22.32 -11.55 16.00
CA ARG A 512 -22.10 -12.95 15.59
C ARG A 512 -21.14 -13.82 16.42
N PHE A 513 -20.16 -13.26 17.14
CA PHE A 513 -19.31 -14.02 18.06
C PHE A 513 -19.73 -13.88 19.54
N ASP A 514 -20.33 -12.75 19.91
CA ASP A 514 -20.63 -12.43 21.31
C ASP A 514 -22.07 -12.72 21.75
N ARG A 515 -22.82 -13.51 20.96
CA ARG A 515 -24.15 -14.02 21.34
C ARG A 515 -24.15 -15.00 22.54
N LYS A 516 -23.05 -15.14 23.26
CA LYS A 516 -22.94 -15.74 24.59
C LYS A 516 -22.03 -14.79 25.36
N ILE A 517 -22.48 -13.98 26.30
CA ILE A 517 -22.50 -14.30 27.75
C ILE A 517 -23.39 -13.27 28.49
N ARG A 518 -24.66 -13.07 28.09
CA ARG A 518 -25.65 -12.43 28.98
C ARG A 518 -26.95 -13.21 29.00
N GLY A 519 -26.87 -14.40 29.62
CA GLY A 519 -27.99 -15.29 29.81
C GLY A 519 -27.56 -16.50 30.62
N ASN A 520 -27.78 -16.42 31.93
CA ASN A 520 -27.58 -17.48 32.90
C ASN A 520 -28.52 -18.67 32.62
N SER A 521 -28.24 -19.49 31.59
CA SER A 521 -28.72 -20.88 31.42
C SER A 521 -28.27 -21.49 30.08
N GLY A 522 -27.23 -22.33 30.14
CA GLY A 522 -27.01 -23.52 29.30
C GLY A 522 -27.14 -23.44 27.77
N GLY A 523 -26.01 -23.49 27.04
CA GLY A 523 -26.09 -23.80 25.60
C GLY A 523 -24.82 -23.65 24.75
N GLY A 524 -23.63 -23.89 25.28
CA GLY A 524 -22.39 -23.90 24.48
C GLY A 524 -21.33 -24.80 25.08
N LYS A 525 -20.86 -25.81 24.33
CA LYS A 525 -19.92 -26.85 24.80
C LYS A 525 -18.49 -26.37 25.09
N ILE A 526 -18.17 -25.11 24.85
CA ILE A 526 -16.84 -24.56 25.13
C ILE A 526 -17.04 -23.34 26.01
N ASN A 527 -16.76 -23.50 27.30
CA ASN A 527 -16.72 -22.39 28.25
C ASN A 527 -15.36 -21.70 28.05
N LEU A 528 -15.28 -20.73 27.12
CA LEU A 528 -14.03 -20.02 26.82
C LEU A 528 -13.47 -19.32 28.07
N GLY A 529 -14.31 -18.68 28.88
CA GLY A 529 -13.89 -18.12 30.18
C GLY A 529 -13.38 -19.19 31.14
N GLY A 530 -14.02 -20.37 31.18
CA GLY A 530 -13.53 -21.51 31.97
C GLY A 530 -12.21 -22.10 31.45
N ALA A 531 -12.03 -22.14 30.13
CA ALA A 531 -10.83 -22.68 29.48
C ALA A 531 -9.64 -21.70 29.57
N GLN A 532 -9.87 -20.40 29.41
CA GLN A 532 -8.88 -19.36 29.58
C GLN A 532 -8.44 -19.26 31.04
N ASN A 533 -9.38 -19.27 31.98
CA ASN A 533 -9.05 -19.30 33.41
C ASN A 533 -8.35 -20.60 33.81
N GLN A 534 -8.73 -21.76 33.26
CA GLN A 534 -8.00 -23.02 33.50
C GLN A 534 -6.59 -23.04 32.88
N ALA A 535 -6.38 -22.40 31.73
CA ALA A 535 -5.07 -22.35 31.07
C ALA A 535 -4.11 -21.38 31.78
N LEU A 536 -4.63 -20.26 32.31
CA LEU A 536 -3.82 -19.24 33.00
C LEU A 536 -3.60 -19.52 34.50
N HIS A 537 -4.42 -20.36 35.13
CA HIS A 537 -4.23 -20.75 36.53
C HIS A 537 -2.91 -21.48 36.82
N GLY A 538 -2.18 -21.95 35.80
CA GLY A 538 -0.87 -22.58 35.96
C GLY A 538 0.33 -21.63 35.98
N PHE A 539 0.16 -20.33 35.68
CA PHE A 539 1.27 -19.37 35.55
C PHE A 539 1.26 -18.24 36.60
N VAL A 540 0.22 -18.11 37.41
CA VAL A 540 0.20 -17.15 38.53
C VAL A 540 0.94 -17.76 39.72
N SER A 541 2.25 -17.54 39.76
CA SER A 541 3.06 -17.81 40.95
C SER A 541 2.62 -16.87 42.08
N ASP A 542 2.43 -17.44 43.27
CA ASP A 542 2.04 -16.80 44.54
C ASP A 542 2.53 -15.35 44.71
N ARG A 543 1.67 -14.38 44.39
CA ARG A 543 1.69 -13.03 44.98
C ARG A 543 0.54 -12.93 45.99
N SER A 544 0.56 -13.78 46.99
CA SER A 544 -0.35 -13.66 48.14
C SER A 544 0.26 -12.69 49.16
N GLY A 545 -0.10 -11.41 49.07
CA GLY A 545 0.23 -10.43 50.10
C GLY A 545 -0.32 -9.04 49.79
N ALA A 546 -1.47 -8.72 50.43
CA ALA A 546 -2.20 -7.44 50.39
C ALA A 546 -3.07 -7.18 49.16
N ALA A 547 -4.22 -7.87 49.12
CA ALA A 547 -5.39 -7.44 48.38
C ALA A 547 -6.23 -6.51 49.27
N GLU A 548 -6.28 -5.22 48.95
CA GLU A 548 -7.43 -4.35 49.22
C GLU A 548 -7.66 -3.44 48.00
N ALA A 549 -8.73 -3.74 47.25
CA ALA A 549 -9.58 -2.81 46.50
C ALA A 549 -8.98 -1.77 45.52
N ALA A 550 -7.77 -1.94 45.01
CA ALA A 550 -7.39 -1.29 43.75
C ALA A 550 -8.12 -2.02 42.62
N GLY A 551 -9.14 -1.39 42.03
CA GLY A 551 -9.79 -1.91 40.83
C GLY A 551 -8.72 -2.21 39.78
N GLU A 552 -8.85 -3.33 39.09
CA GLU A 552 -8.13 -3.52 37.82
C GLU A 552 -8.71 -2.51 36.83
N ASP A 553 -8.29 -1.24 36.94
CA ASP A 553 -8.46 -0.23 35.91
C ASP A 553 -7.58 -0.69 34.76
N PHE A 554 -8.15 -1.50 33.87
CA PHE A 554 -7.56 -1.72 32.57
C PHE A 554 -7.34 -0.35 31.94
N ALA A 555 -6.10 -0.03 31.60
CA ALA A 555 -5.78 1.25 31.00
C ALA A 555 -6.57 1.33 29.68
N ARG A 556 -7.47 2.31 29.61
CA ARG A 556 -8.22 2.57 28.38
C ARG A 556 -7.21 2.88 27.28
N PRO A 557 -7.42 2.41 26.06
CA PRO A 557 -6.55 2.82 24.97
C PRO A 557 -6.63 4.33 24.79
N LEU A 558 -5.56 4.92 24.28
CA LEU A 558 -5.45 6.36 24.05
C LEU A 558 -5.51 6.66 22.56
N LEU A 559 -6.36 7.60 22.19
CA LEU A 559 -6.45 8.17 20.86
C LEU A 559 -6.02 9.64 20.90
N ALA A 560 -4.81 9.91 20.42
CA ALA A 560 -4.22 11.24 20.34
C ALA A 560 -4.27 11.76 18.90
N VAL A 561 -4.84 12.95 18.69
CA VAL A 561 -4.98 13.56 17.37
C VAL A 561 -4.48 15.00 17.41
N SER A 562 -3.56 15.34 16.52
CA SER A 562 -3.00 16.67 16.28
C SER A 562 -3.27 17.07 14.83
N SER A 563 -3.72 18.30 14.59
CA SER A 563 -3.93 18.82 13.24
C SER A 563 -3.72 20.32 13.13
N THR A 564 -3.23 20.78 11.97
CA THR A 564 -3.25 22.21 11.65
C THR A 564 -4.58 22.71 11.07
N GLY A 565 -5.52 21.81 10.81
CA GLY A 565 -6.89 22.09 10.34
C GLY A 565 -7.95 21.76 11.39
N LYS A 566 -9.19 21.57 10.92
CA LYS A 566 -10.31 21.16 11.77
C LYS A 566 -10.19 19.67 12.13
N ILE A 567 -10.57 19.30 13.35
CA ILE A 567 -10.70 17.91 13.78
C ILE A 567 -12.17 17.59 13.98
N VAL A 568 -12.67 16.57 13.31
CA VAL A 568 -14.03 16.05 13.51
C VAL A 568 -13.93 14.69 14.17
N LEU A 569 -14.56 14.51 15.34
CA LEU A 569 -14.71 13.23 16.01
C LEU A 569 -16.18 12.81 15.97
N GLU A 570 -16.46 11.64 15.41
CA GLU A 570 -17.82 11.09 15.32
C GLU A 570 -17.86 9.64 15.80
N THR A 571 -19.01 9.20 16.32
CA THR A 571 -19.25 7.80 16.64
C THR A 571 -20.35 7.21 15.76
N LEU A 572 -20.06 6.09 15.10
CA LEU A 572 -20.96 5.42 14.16
C LEU A 572 -21.59 4.18 14.74
N SER A 573 -22.90 4.01 14.51
CA SER A 573 -23.52 2.70 14.70
C SER A 573 -22.98 1.71 13.67
N TRP A 574 -23.05 0.42 13.97
CA TRP A 574 -22.77 -0.64 13.00
C TRP A 574 -23.56 -0.43 11.69
N LEU A 575 -24.84 -0.07 11.79
CA LEU A 575 -25.67 0.22 10.61
C LEU A 575 -25.21 1.49 9.89
N GLY A 576 -24.80 2.53 10.61
CA GLY A 576 -24.23 3.76 10.05
C GLY A 576 -22.90 3.51 9.33
N ASN A 577 -22.03 2.68 9.89
CA ASN A 577 -20.77 2.26 9.27
C ASN A 577 -21.05 1.47 7.97
N ILE A 578 -21.97 0.50 8.01
CA ILE A 578 -22.44 -0.20 6.80
C ILE A 578 -23.03 0.80 5.80
N ALA A 579 -23.89 1.70 6.26
CA ALA A 579 -24.54 2.67 5.39
C ALA A 579 -23.51 3.55 4.68
N ARG A 580 -22.48 4.05 5.39
CA ARG A 580 -21.37 4.79 4.77
C ARG A 580 -20.57 3.93 3.80
N ARG A 581 -20.19 2.72 4.21
CA ARG A 581 -19.42 1.79 3.37
C ARG A 581 -20.13 1.46 2.06
N TYR A 582 -21.46 1.44 2.05
CA TYR A 582 -22.28 1.15 0.87
C TYR A 582 -22.94 2.38 0.23
N GLY A 583 -22.72 3.59 0.75
CA GLY A 583 -23.37 4.82 0.28
C GLY A 583 -24.90 4.76 0.40
N LEU A 584 -25.41 4.22 1.51
CA LEU A 584 -26.84 4.09 1.85
C LEU A 584 -27.28 5.10 2.91
N ASP A 585 -26.41 5.98 3.39
CA ASP A 585 -26.77 6.97 4.41
C ASP A 585 -27.64 8.07 3.77
N GLU A 586 -28.95 8.04 4.04
CA GLU A 586 -29.92 8.91 3.37
C GLU A 586 -30.09 10.27 4.07
N ASN A 587 -29.51 10.44 5.26
CA ASN A 587 -29.71 11.60 6.13
C ASN A 587 -28.56 12.61 6.13
N ARG A 588 -27.49 12.37 5.37
CA ARG A 588 -26.55 13.45 5.03
C ARG A 588 -27.31 14.44 4.14
N SER A 589 -27.33 15.71 4.56
CA SER A 589 -27.91 16.82 3.82
C SER A 589 -27.47 16.79 2.36
N GLU A 590 -28.26 17.36 1.45
CA GLU A 590 -28.01 17.34 0.00
C GLU A 590 -26.63 17.91 -0.43
N ASP A 591 -25.87 18.51 0.49
CA ASP A 591 -24.49 18.97 0.32
C ASP A 591 -23.41 17.89 0.60
N ASP A 592 -23.77 16.68 1.02
CA ASP A 592 -22.84 15.61 1.44
C ASP A 592 -23.26 14.24 0.87
N LEU A 593 -23.56 14.21 -0.45
CA LEU A 593 -24.21 13.09 -1.14
C LEU A 593 -23.22 12.13 -1.82
N GLY A 594 -22.63 11.24 -1.03
CA GLY A 594 -22.03 9.99 -1.52
C GLY A 594 -23.04 8.86 -1.66
N ARG A 595 -23.49 8.54 -2.89
CA ARG A 595 -24.22 7.29 -3.18
C ARG A 595 -23.58 6.43 -4.28
N GLN A 596 -23.62 5.13 -3.98
CA GLN A 596 -23.60 3.92 -4.82
C GLN A 596 -22.27 3.19 -5.08
N ALA A 597 -22.05 2.14 -4.29
CA ALA A 597 -21.51 0.88 -4.81
C ALA A 597 -22.52 0.29 -5.80
N THR A 598 -22.30 0.52 -7.11
CA THR A 598 -23.04 -0.21 -8.14
C THR A 598 -22.52 -1.64 -8.22
N ARG A 599 -23.34 -2.61 -7.79
CA ARG A 599 -23.46 -3.84 -8.59
C ARG A 599 -23.88 -3.37 -9.98
N ARG A 600 -22.95 -3.31 -10.93
CA ARG A 600 -23.28 -3.03 -12.33
C ARG A 600 -24.44 -3.95 -12.72
N LYS A 601 -25.61 -3.35 -13.02
CA LYS A 601 -26.59 -4.02 -13.88
C LYS A 601 -25.80 -4.40 -15.13
N GLY A 602 -25.73 -5.70 -15.42
CA GLY A 602 -25.05 -6.20 -16.60
C GLY A 602 -25.43 -5.35 -17.81
N LEU A 603 -24.41 -4.82 -18.49
CA LEU A 603 -24.56 -4.11 -19.75
C LEU A 603 -25.48 -4.93 -20.66
N GLY A 604 -26.71 -4.44 -20.80
CA GLY A 604 -27.59 -4.84 -21.87
C GLY A 604 -26.85 -4.57 -23.17
N ARG A 605 -26.52 -5.67 -23.86
CA ARG A 605 -26.08 -5.75 -25.24
C ARG A 605 -26.73 -4.64 -26.07
N VAL A 606 -25.96 -3.59 -26.39
CA VAL A 606 -26.33 -2.61 -27.39
C VAL A 606 -26.30 -3.35 -28.73
N VAL A 607 -27.48 -3.65 -29.26
CA VAL A 607 -27.63 -4.09 -30.64
C VAL A 607 -27.30 -2.87 -31.52
N PRO A 608 -26.34 -2.97 -32.45
CA PRO A 608 -26.09 -1.87 -33.37
C PRO A 608 -27.36 -1.66 -34.23
N LYS A 609 -27.83 -0.42 -34.29
CA LYS A 609 -28.74 -0.01 -35.36
C LYS A 609 -27.92 -0.02 -36.66
N GLU A 610 -28.35 -0.86 -37.58
CA GLU A 610 -27.99 -0.75 -38.99
C GLU A 610 -28.57 0.56 -39.52
N ASP A 611 -27.71 1.41 -40.06
CA ASP A 611 -28.04 2.36 -41.13
C ASP A 611 -27.27 1.94 -42.39
#